data_AF-A0A8B7U1P4-F1
#
_entry.id   AF-A0A8B7U1P4-F1
#
_cell.length_a   1.000
_cell.length_b   1.000
_cell.length_c   1.000
_cell.angle_alpha   90.00
_cell.angle_beta   90.00
_cell.angle_gamma   90.00
#
_symmetry.space_group_name_H-M   'P 1'
#
loop_
_entity.id
_entity.type
_entity.pdbx_description
1 polymer ?
#
loop_
_entity_poly.entity_id
_entity_poly.type
_entity_poly.pdbx_seq_one_letter_code
_entity_poly.pdbx_strand_id
1 'polypeptide(L)'
;MASPNDPLRADHMVKEPVEDTDPSTLSFNTSDKYPIQDTGLPKAEECDTITLNSPQNFDDQHQEEENSFPDSTGDPLSGISREQPCKEDCSCPSCSLRAPTISDLLNDQDLLDVIRIKLDPCHPTVKNWRNFASKWGMPYDELCFLEQRPQSPTLEFLLRNSQRTVGQLMELCRLYHRADVEKVLRSTRGSVTKQEV
;
A
#
# COMPACT_ATOMS: atom_id res chain seq x y z
N MET A 1 -44.71 -72.39 -5.31
CA MET A 1 -43.69 -73.20 -4.62
C MET A 1 -42.62 -72.22 -4.16
N ALA A 2 -42.60 -71.87 -2.86
CA ALA A 2 -41.85 -72.52 -1.78
C ALA A 2 -40.34 -72.17 -1.80
N SER A 3 -39.96 -71.42 -0.77
CA SER A 3 -38.70 -70.80 -0.28
C SER A 3 -37.47 -71.75 -0.18
N PRO A 4 -36.29 -71.45 0.46
CA PRO A 4 -35.90 -70.32 1.35
C PRO A 4 -34.41 -69.85 1.34
N ASN A 5 -34.08 -68.93 2.28
CA ASN A 5 -32.78 -68.70 2.99
C ASN A 5 -32.05 -67.35 2.75
N ASP A 6 -32.46 -66.30 3.48
CA ASP A 6 -31.82 -65.67 4.68
C ASP A 6 -30.27 -65.82 4.97
N PRO A 7 -29.66 -65.11 5.94
CA PRO A 7 -28.87 -63.87 5.81
C PRO A 7 -27.42 -63.97 6.37
N LEU A 8 -26.45 -63.22 5.85
CA LEU A 8 -25.17 -62.91 6.52
C LEU A 8 -24.70 -61.54 5.99
N ARG A 9 -24.87 -60.41 6.66
CA ARG A 9 -24.22 -59.92 7.89
C ARG A 9 -22.69 -60.14 7.95
N ALA A 10 -22.01 -59.04 7.71
CA ALA A 10 -20.82 -58.53 8.38
C ALA A 10 -19.41 -59.00 7.94
N ASP A 11 -18.58 -57.95 7.82
CA ASP A 11 -17.14 -57.89 8.08
C ASP A 11 -16.16 -58.40 7.03
N HIS A 12 -15.96 -57.54 6.02
CA HIS A 12 -14.64 -57.37 5.42
C HIS A 12 -14.12 -55.96 5.72
N MET A 13 -13.52 -55.83 6.90
CA MET A 13 -12.53 -54.79 7.15
C MET A 13 -11.33 -55.06 6.25
N VAL A 14 -11.20 -54.33 5.15
CA VAL A 14 -9.92 -54.17 4.45
C VAL A 14 -9.58 -52.69 4.56
N LYS A 15 -8.87 -52.34 5.62
CA LYS A 15 -8.21 -51.04 5.73
C LYS A 15 -7.01 -51.10 4.79
N GLU A 16 -7.02 -50.29 3.74
CA GLU A 16 -5.81 -50.04 2.97
C GLU A 16 -4.71 -49.50 3.90
N PRO A 17 -3.45 -49.91 3.73
CA PRO A 17 -2.36 -49.31 4.47
C PRO A 17 -2.23 -47.85 4.05
N VAL A 18 -2.30 -46.94 5.02
CA VAL A 18 -1.89 -45.55 4.83
C VAL A 18 -0.40 -45.53 4.53
N GLU A 19 -0.02 -45.10 3.33
CA GLU A 19 1.36 -44.79 3.00
C GLU A 19 1.81 -43.59 3.84
N ASP A 20 2.44 -43.87 4.98
CA ASP A 20 3.28 -42.91 5.70
C ASP A 20 4.45 -42.54 4.77
N THR A 21 4.21 -41.59 3.88
CA THR A 21 5.26 -40.96 3.11
C THR A 21 5.93 -39.93 4.02
N ASP A 22 7.00 -40.35 4.68
CA ASP A 22 7.89 -39.45 5.41
C ASP A 22 8.85 -38.79 4.39
N PRO A 23 8.76 -37.47 4.13
CA PRO A 23 9.60 -36.83 3.13
C PRO A 23 10.93 -36.44 3.79
N SER A 24 11.82 -37.40 4.00
CA SER A 24 13.17 -37.13 4.48
C SER A 24 14.20 -38.15 4.00
N THR A 25 14.54 -38.11 2.71
CA THR A 25 15.84 -38.59 2.21
C THR A 25 16.21 -37.89 0.89
N LEU A 26 16.59 -36.61 0.96
CA LEU A 26 17.36 -35.99 -0.12
C LEU A 26 18.84 -36.37 0.07
N SER A 27 19.26 -37.41 -0.65
CA SER A 27 20.68 -37.70 -0.84
C SER A 27 21.28 -36.66 -1.77
N PHE A 28 21.93 -35.65 -1.20
CA PHE A 28 22.70 -34.67 -1.95
C PHE A 28 24.12 -35.21 -2.18
N ASN A 29 24.43 -35.57 -3.42
CA ASN A 29 25.81 -35.64 -3.88
C ASN A 29 26.20 -34.23 -4.36
N THR A 30 26.72 -33.40 -3.45
CA THR A 30 27.36 -32.13 -3.82
C THR A 30 28.83 -32.42 -4.14
N SER A 31 29.16 -32.47 -5.43
CA SER A 31 30.52 -32.12 -5.82
C SER A 31 30.67 -30.63 -5.59
N ASP A 32 31.12 -30.28 -4.39
CA ASP A 32 31.37 -28.90 -3.97
C ASP A 32 32.51 -28.30 -4.79
N LYS A 33 32.13 -27.56 -5.83
CA LYS A 33 33.01 -26.62 -6.53
C LYS A 33 32.33 -25.27 -6.64
N TYR A 34 32.07 -24.67 -5.48
CA TYR A 34 31.84 -23.23 -5.39
C TYR A 34 33.13 -22.54 -4.96
N PRO A 35 33.48 -21.38 -5.53
CA PRO A 35 34.62 -20.61 -5.06
C PRO A 35 34.34 -20.12 -3.64
N ILE A 36 35.12 -20.61 -2.67
CA ILE A 36 35.11 -20.10 -1.31
C ILE A 36 35.74 -18.70 -1.37
N GLN A 37 34.98 -17.67 -0.98
CA GLN A 37 35.55 -16.35 -0.76
C GLN A 37 36.35 -16.41 0.55
N ASP A 38 37.65 -16.16 0.49
CA ASP A 38 38.49 -16.04 1.68
C ASP A 38 38.00 -14.87 2.53
N THR A 39 37.23 -15.16 3.58
CA THR A 39 37.01 -14.25 4.71
C THR A 39 38.20 -14.33 5.66
N GLY A 40 39.37 -13.97 5.15
CA GLY A 40 40.51 -13.62 5.99
C GLY A 40 40.15 -12.36 6.79
N LEU A 41 40.03 -12.50 8.11
CA LEU A 41 39.74 -11.41 9.04
C LEU A 41 40.81 -10.30 8.86
N PRO A 42 40.46 -9.08 8.42
CA PRO A 42 41.43 -8.00 8.39
C PRO A 42 41.78 -7.60 9.83
N LYS A 43 43.09 -7.55 10.11
CA LYS A 43 43.64 -7.02 11.35
C LYS A 43 43.19 -5.58 11.56
N ALA A 44 42.97 -5.26 12.84
CA ALA A 44 42.52 -3.99 13.37
C ALA A 44 43.17 -2.76 12.71
N GLU A 45 42.35 -1.81 12.30
CA GLU A 45 42.70 -0.40 12.30
C GLU A 45 41.69 0.35 13.19
N GLU A 46 42.28 1.05 14.15
CA GLU A 46 41.72 1.95 15.13
C GLU A 46 40.93 3.08 14.47
N CYS A 47 39.66 3.24 14.83
CA CYS A 47 38.89 4.44 14.53
C CYS A 47 38.34 5.00 15.85
N ASP A 48 38.69 6.26 16.08
CA ASP A 48 38.56 7.00 17.32
C ASP A 48 37.15 7.00 17.94
N THR A 49 37.14 6.94 19.27
CA THR A 49 35.94 7.03 20.11
C THR A 49 35.35 8.44 20.04
N ILE A 50 34.22 8.61 19.37
CA ILE A 50 33.42 9.84 19.48
C ILE A 50 32.51 9.69 20.70
N THR A 51 32.92 10.27 21.82
CA THR A 51 32.13 10.40 23.04
C THR A 51 30.90 11.28 22.75
N LEU A 52 29.71 10.69 22.67
CA LEU A 52 28.44 11.42 22.73
C LEU A 52 28.17 11.85 24.18
N ASN A 53 28.47 13.11 24.48
CA ASN A 53 28.02 13.76 25.71
C ASN A 53 26.53 14.12 25.57
N SER A 54 25.68 13.47 26.39
CA SER A 54 24.37 14.02 26.76
C SER A 54 24.56 15.30 27.59
N PRO A 55 23.59 16.23 27.55
CA PRO A 55 23.28 16.98 28.76
C PRO A 55 21.83 16.80 29.21
N GLN A 56 21.81 16.58 30.51
CA GLN A 56 20.74 16.41 31.48
C GLN A 56 19.96 17.71 31.71
N ASN A 57 18.66 17.53 31.91
CA ASN A 57 17.65 18.35 32.56
C ASN A 57 18.18 19.49 33.49
N PHE A 58 17.62 20.69 33.35
CA PHE A 58 17.56 21.70 34.41
C PHE A 58 16.12 22.22 34.56
N ASP A 59 15.76 22.37 35.82
CA ASP A 59 14.45 22.48 36.45
C ASP A 59 14.35 23.87 37.13
N ASP A 60 13.13 24.41 37.21
CA ASP A 60 12.63 25.45 38.16
C ASP A 60 13.26 26.87 38.16
N GLN A 61 12.60 27.99 38.49
CA GLN A 61 11.29 28.41 39.05
C GLN A 61 11.22 29.95 38.86
N HIS A 62 10.04 30.59 38.88
CA HIS A 62 9.77 31.85 39.63
C HIS A 62 8.29 32.28 39.51
N GLN A 63 7.81 32.85 40.63
CA GLN A 63 6.46 33.00 41.14
C GLN A 63 5.86 34.42 40.95
N GLU A 64 4.52 34.46 40.89
CA GLU A 64 3.59 35.38 41.62
C GLU A 64 3.16 36.79 41.14
N GLU A 65 1.89 37.07 41.51
CA GLU A 65 1.13 38.34 41.65
C GLU A 65 0.37 39.00 40.46
N GLU A 66 -0.88 38.56 40.30
CA GLU A 66 -2.17 39.28 40.48
C GLU A 66 -2.40 40.74 39.99
N ASN A 67 -3.59 40.94 39.39
CA ASN A 67 -4.52 42.09 39.51
C ASN A 67 -4.87 42.97 38.28
N SER A 68 -6.16 42.86 37.91
CA SER A 68 -7.10 43.90 37.41
C SER A 68 -7.36 44.07 35.90
N PHE A 69 -8.61 43.78 35.51
CA PHE A 69 -9.28 44.00 34.21
C PHE A 69 -9.49 45.51 33.87
N PRO A 70 -9.86 45.91 32.63
CA PRO A 70 -11.26 45.80 32.16
C PRO A 70 -11.46 45.36 30.69
N ASP A 71 -12.57 44.62 30.50
CA ASP A 71 -13.57 44.67 29.43
C ASP A 71 -13.23 45.39 28.09
N SER A 72 -13.31 44.64 26.99
CA SER A 72 -13.71 45.17 25.68
C SER A 72 -14.35 44.07 24.83
N THR A 73 -15.66 43.87 25.02
CA THR A 73 -16.69 43.77 23.95
C THR A 73 -16.21 43.42 22.52
N GLY A 74 -16.71 42.32 21.94
CA GLY A 74 -16.83 42.18 20.48
C GLY A 74 -16.82 40.77 19.87
N ASP A 75 -17.94 40.06 19.98
CA ASP A 75 -18.48 39.00 19.10
C ASP A 75 -17.73 37.66 18.81
N PRO A 76 -18.45 36.51 18.77
CA PRO A 76 -17.91 35.21 18.40
C PRO A 76 -18.07 34.97 16.89
N LEU A 77 -16.97 34.93 16.14
CA LEU A 77 -17.04 34.43 14.76
C LEU A 77 -17.13 32.90 14.74
N SER A 78 -18.37 32.46 14.93
CA SER A 78 -18.88 31.20 14.42
C SER A 78 -18.59 31.13 12.92
N GLY A 79 -17.77 30.16 12.52
CA GLY A 79 -17.41 29.98 11.13
C GLY A 79 -16.67 28.67 10.85
N ILE A 80 -16.93 27.61 11.63
CA ILE A 80 -16.67 26.25 11.15
C ILE A 80 -17.66 25.98 10.03
N SER A 81 -17.39 26.52 8.84
CA SER A 81 -18.14 26.23 7.64
C SER A 81 -17.94 24.75 7.37
N ARG A 82 -18.93 23.94 7.73
CA ARG A 82 -19.07 22.58 7.21
C ARG A 82 -18.85 22.69 5.71
N GLU A 83 -17.80 22.06 5.21
CA GLU A 83 -17.56 21.89 3.78
C GLU A 83 -18.71 21.04 3.22
N GLN A 84 -19.82 21.70 2.95
CA GLN A 84 -20.90 21.14 2.17
C GLN A 84 -20.37 21.07 0.74
N PRO A 85 -20.33 19.90 0.10
CA PRO A 85 -19.87 19.80 -1.28
C PRO A 85 -20.75 20.72 -2.14
N CYS A 86 -20.09 21.61 -2.89
CA CYS A 86 -20.74 22.47 -3.86
C CYS A 86 -21.58 21.59 -4.80
N LYS A 87 -22.84 21.97 -5.05
CA LYS A 87 -23.65 21.28 -6.07
C LYS A 87 -22.91 21.31 -7.42
N GLU A 88 -23.01 20.20 -8.17
CA GLU A 88 -22.74 20.18 -9.61
C GLU A 88 -23.43 21.41 -10.24
N ASP A 89 -22.67 22.25 -10.95
CA ASP A 89 -23.05 23.57 -11.51
C ASP A 89 -22.79 24.81 -10.64
N CYS A 90 -21.95 24.72 -9.61
CA CYS A 90 -21.53 25.92 -8.88
C CYS A 90 -20.45 26.71 -9.66
N SER A 91 -20.80 27.90 -10.14
CA SER A 91 -19.88 28.85 -10.80
C SER A 91 -19.00 29.62 -9.79
N CYS A 92 -18.57 28.95 -8.72
CA CYS A 92 -17.70 29.56 -7.73
C CYS A 92 -16.24 29.58 -8.23
N PRO A 93 -15.46 30.65 -8.00
CA PRO A 93 -14.05 30.69 -8.41
C PRO A 93 -13.22 29.57 -7.77
N SER A 94 -13.65 29.04 -6.61
CA SER A 94 -13.08 27.86 -5.94
C SER A 94 -13.49 26.51 -6.56
N CYS A 95 -14.57 26.50 -7.35
CA CYS A 95 -15.15 25.35 -8.05
C CYS A 95 -14.58 25.23 -9.47
N SER A 96 -13.82 26.25 -9.93
CA SER A 96 -13.15 26.25 -11.22
C SER A 96 -12.02 25.22 -11.22
N LEU A 97 -12.36 24.03 -11.73
CA LEU A 97 -11.45 22.98 -12.18
C LEU A 97 -10.31 22.68 -11.23
N ARG A 98 -10.63 22.25 -9.99
CA ARG A 98 -9.64 21.57 -9.15
C ARG A 98 -9.03 20.44 -9.97
N ALA A 99 -7.69 20.37 -10.00
CA ALA A 99 -7.01 19.29 -10.70
C ALA A 99 -7.52 17.94 -10.16
N PRO A 100 -7.90 16.99 -11.04
CA PRO A 100 -8.45 15.72 -10.60
C PRO A 100 -7.45 15.03 -9.68
N THR A 101 -7.95 14.55 -8.55
CA THR A 101 -7.22 13.86 -7.50
C THR A 101 -7.34 12.35 -7.66
N ILE A 102 -6.48 11.61 -6.95
CA ILE A 102 -6.58 10.16 -6.92
C ILE A 102 -7.90 9.71 -6.26
N SER A 103 -8.46 10.48 -5.33
CA SER A 103 -9.82 10.24 -4.82
C SER A 103 -10.87 10.22 -5.93
N ASP A 104 -10.81 11.18 -6.88
CA ASP A 104 -11.76 11.24 -7.99
C ASP A 104 -11.63 10.01 -8.90
N LEU A 105 -10.40 9.52 -9.09
CA LEU A 105 -10.09 8.28 -9.79
C LEU A 105 -10.70 7.04 -9.11
N LEU A 106 -10.67 6.99 -7.77
CA LEU A 106 -11.18 5.86 -6.98
C LEU A 106 -12.71 5.71 -7.04
N ASN A 107 -13.43 6.73 -7.53
CA ASN A 107 -14.87 6.68 -7.71
C ASN A 107 -15.30 5.98 -9.02
N ASP A 108 -14.38 5.78 -9.98
CA ASP A 108 -14.65 5.11 -11.26
C ASP A 108 -14.14 3.67 -11.23
N GLN A 109 -15.05 2.72 -11.06
CA GLN A 109 -14.73 1.30 -10.87
C GLN A 109 -14.17 0.64 -12.14
N ASP A 110 -14.69 0.97 -13.32
CA ASP A 110 -14.24 0.38 -14.59
C ASP A 110 -12.80 0.79 -14.88
N LEU A 111 -12.50 2.05 -14.66
CA LEU A 111 -11.16 2.60 -14.78
C LEU A 111 -10.20 2.01 -13.76
N LEU A 112 -10.64 1.91 -12.50
CA LEU A 112 -9.86 1.33 -11.42
C LEU A 112 -9.53 -0.14 -11.71
N ASP A 113 -10.47 -0.90 -12.27
CA ASP A 113 -10.25 -2.27 -12.69
C ASP A 113 -9.19 -2.37 -13.80
N VAL A 114 -9.21 -1.47 -14.78
CA VAL A 114 -8.17 -1.41 -15.83
C VAL A 114 -6.81 -1.08 -15.24
N ILE A 115 -6.73 -0.12 -14.32
CA ILE A 115 -5.47 0.25 -13.65
C ILE A 115 -4.96 -0.90 -12.79
N ARG A 116 -5.86 -1.58 -12.07
CA ARG A 116 -5.56 -2.78 -11.29
C ARG A 116 -4.91 -3.84 -12.16
N ILE A 117 -5.55 -4.21 -13.28
CA ILE A 117 -5.02 -5.22 -14.21
C ILE A 117 -3.63 -4.84 -14.74
N LYS A 118 -3.36 -3.55 -14.90
CA LYS A 118 -2.08 -3.04 -15.41
C LYS A 118 -0.98 -2.96 -14.36
N LEU A 119 -1.32 -2.69 -13.11
CA LEU A 119 -0.36 -2.39 -12.05
C LEU A 119 -0.21 -3.51 -11.03
N ASP A 120 -1.26 -4.27 -10.74
CA ASP A 120 -1.14 -5.52 -9.98
C ASP A 120 -0.33 -6.52 -10.81
N PRO A 121 0.57 -7.27 -10.18
CA PRO A 121 1.65 -7.95 -10.87
C PRO A 121 1.16 -8.84 -12.02
N CYS A 122 1.73 -8.62 -13.21
CA CYS A 122 1.51 -9.50 -14.37
C CYS A 122 2.84 -9.95 -15.00
N HIS A 123 3.96 -9.25 -14.72
CA HIS A 123 5.31 -9.65 -15.14
C HIS A 123 6.40 -8.89 -14.35
N PRO A 124 7.50 -9.53 -13.90
CA PRO A 124 8.53 -8.90 -13.05
C PRO A 124 9.36 -7.83 -13.75
N THR A 125 9.38 -7.77 -15.09
CA THR A 125 10.20 -6.82 -15.85
C THR A 125 9.54 -5.46 -16.07
N VAL A 126 8.22 -5.36 -15.90
CA VAL A 126 7.48 -4.11 -16.07
C VAL A 126 7.28 -3.46 -14.71
N LYS A 127 7.56 -2.15 -14.62
CA LYS A 127 7.40 -1.37 -13.39
C LYS A 127 5.94 -1.36 -12.95
N ASN A 128 5.67 -1.90 -11.77
CA ASN A 128 4.33 -2.17 -11.23
C ASN A 128 4.00 -1.27 -10.01
N TRP A 129 2.89 -1.55 -9.34
CA TRP A 129 2.46 -0.83 -8.12
C TRP A 129 3.58 -0.70 -7.08
N ARG A 130 4.42 -1.73 -6.90
CA ARG A 130 5.51 -1.75 -5.92
C ARG A 130 6.56 -0.68 -6.22
N ASN A 131 6.88 -0.49 -7.50
CA ASN A 131 7.82 0.53 -7.95
C ASN A 131 7.26 1.95 -7.77
N PHE A 132 5.94 2.11 -7.97
CA PHE A 132 5.25 3.37 -7.79
C PHE A 132 5.19 3.74 -6.30
N ALA A 133 4.76 2.81 -5.47
CA ALA A 133 4.70 2.96 -4.02
C ALA A 133 6.06 3.26 -3.40
N SER A 134 7.10 2.51 -3.80
CA SER A 134 8.48 2.77 -3.37
C SER A 134 8.96 4.18 -3.77
N LYS A 135 8.64 4.63 -4.99
CA LYS A 135 9.03 5.98 -5.45
C LYS A 135 8.34 7.10 -4.66
N TRP A 136 7.15 6.83 -4.14
CA TRP A 136 6.42 7.75 -3.26
C TRP A 136 6.74 7.57 -1.78
N GLY A 137 7.78 6.80 -1.45
CA GLY A 137 8.32 6.70 -0.09
C GLY A 137 7.66 5.66 0.79
N MET A 138 6.90 4.71 0.23
CA MET A 138 6.40 3.57 0.99
C MET A 138 7.57 2.66 1.41
N PRO A 139 7.73 2.37 2.70
CA PRO A 139 8.86 1.57 3.18
C PRO A 139 8.70 0.10 2.79
N TYR A 140 9.82 -0.64 2.82
CA TYR A 140 9.88 -1.99 2.26
C TYR A 140 8.95 -3.00 2.96
N ASP A 141 8.87 -2.90 4.28
CA ASP A 141 7.96 -3.68 5.14
C ASP A 141 6.49 -3.45 4.74
N GLU A 142 6.07 -2.20 4.52
CA GLU A 142 4.73 -1.87 4.02
C GLU A 142 4.47 -2.42 2.62
N LEU A 143 5.48 -2.42 1.74
CA LEU A 143 5.38 -3.05 0.42
C LEU A 143 5.16 -4.57 0.55
N CYS A 144 5.93 -5.24 1.41
CA CYS A 144 5.74 -6.66 1.67
C CYS A 144 4.37 -6.96 2.31
N PHE A 145 3.90 -6.09 3.20
CA PHE A 145 2.58 -6.21 3.81
C PHE A 145 1.47 -6.18 2.76
N LEU A 146 1.50 -5.22 1.82
CA LEU A 146 0.50 -5.15 0.75
C LEU A 146 0.52 -6.37 -0.18
N GLU A 147 1.69 -6.94 -0.44
CA GLU A 147 1.85 -8.12 -1.31
C GLU A 147 1.23 -9.39 -0.71
N GLN A 148 1.15 -9.49 0.61
CA GLN A 148 0.59 -10.66 1.31
C GLN A 148 -0.93 -10.62 1.44
N ARG A 149 -1.59 -9.52 1.06
CA ARG A 149 -3.03 -9.34 1.24
C ARG A 149 -3.83 -9.89 0.07
N PRO A 150 -5.08 -10.35 0.31
CA PRO A 150 -5.98 -10.74 -0.76
C PRO A 150 -6.55 -9.55 -1.54
N GLN A 151 -6.42 -8.32 -1.02
CA GLN A 151 -6.81 -7.10 -1.73
C GLN A 151 -5.77 -6.72 -2.79
N SER A 152 -6.23 -6.01 -3.82
CA SER A 152 -5.34 -5.39 -4.81
C SER A 152 -4.34 -4.44 -4.14
N PRO A 153 -3.02 -4.69 -4.25
CA PRO A 153 -2.03 -3.76 -3.72
C PRO A 153 -2.01 -2.41 -4.46
N THR A 154 -2.42 -2.38 -5.74
CA THR A 154 -2.66 -1.12 -6.48
C THR A 154 -3.74 -0.27 -5.83
N LEU A 155 -4.84 -0.88 -5.38
CA LEU A 155 -5.94 -0.16 -4.73
C LEU A 155 -5.47 0.51 -3.44
N GLU A 156 -4.79 -0.23 -2.57
CA GLU A 156 -4.25 0.29 -1.31
C GLU A 156 -3.21 1.40 -1.55
N PHE A 157 -2.35 1.23 -2.56
CA PHE A 157 -1.41 2.27 -2.98
C PHE A 157 -2.13 3.57 -3.37
N LEU A 158 -3.20 3.48 -4.16
CA LEU A 158 -3.98 4.65 -4.58
C LEU A 158 -4.74 5.28 -3.41
N LEU A 159 -5.36 4.47 -2.55
CA LEU A 159 -6.08 4.93 -1.34
C LEU A 159 -5.17 5.74 -0.40
N ARG A 160 -3.97 5.22 -0.11
CA ARG A 160 -2.96 5.90 0.72
C ARG A 160 -2.48 7.22 0.11
N ASN A 161 -2.65 7.40 -1.20
CA ASN A 161 -2.26 8.61 -1.94
C ASN A 161 -3.46 9.38 -2.51
N SER A 162 -4.66 9.16 -1.98
CA SER A 162 -5.93 9.75 -2.44
C SER A 162 -5.87 11.27 -2.62
N GLN A 163 -5.14 11.96 -1.74
CA GLN A 163 -4.97 13.41 -1.77
C GLN A 163 -4.03 13.94 -2.86
N ARG A 164 -3.22 13.07 -3.48
CA ARG A 164 -2.34 13.47 -4.59
C ARG A 164 -3.15 13.73 -5.85
N THR A 165 -2.60 14.54 -6.74
CA THR A 165 -3.25 14.80 -8.04
C THR A 165 -3.00 13.65 -9.02
N VAL A 166 -3.93 13.43 -9.95
CA VAL A 166 -3.73 12.52 -11.09
C VAL A 166 -2.52 12.96 -11.92
N GLY A 167 -2.21 14.26 -11.96
CA GLY A 167 -1.00 14.78 -12.60
C GLY A 167 0.30 14.19 -12.04
N GLN A 168 0.41 14.07 -10.72
CA GLN A 168 1.55 13.44 -10.06
C GLN A 168 1.62 11.92 -10.34
N LEU A 169 0.47 11.24 -10.42
CA LEU A 169 0.43 9.84 -10.83
C LEU A 169 0.87 9.67 -12.30
N MET A 170 0.50 10.60 -13.18
CA MET A 170 0.97 10.62 -14.57
C MET A 170 2.48 10.88 -14.68
N GLU A 171 3.08 11.65 -13.76
CA GLU A 171 4.54 11.82 -13.70
C GLU A 171 5.25 10.51 -13.36
N LEU A 172 4.72 9.70 -12.43
CA LEU A 172 5.24 8.35 -12.19
C LEU A 172 5.11 7.47 -13.43
N CYS A 173 3.98 7.55 -14.14
CA CYS A 173 3.80 6.80 -15.37
C CYS A 173 4.87 7.16 -16.41
N ARG A 174 5.18 8.46 -16.59
CA ARG A 174 6.24 8.91 -17.49
C ARG A 174 7.63 8.46 -17.02
N LEU A 175 7.92 8.59 -15.72
CA LEU A 175 9.20 8.18 -15.13
C LEU A 175 9.50 6.70 -15.37
N TYR A 176 8.48 5.86 -15.28
CA TYR A 176 8.60 4.42 -15.46
C TYR A 176 8.20 3.93 -16.86
N HIS A 177 8.02 4.84 -17.81
CA HIS A 177 7.61 4.55 -19.19
C HIS A 177 6.32 3.71 -19.30
N ARG A 178 5.41 3.85 -18.34
CA ARG A 178 4.09 3.21 -18.30
C ARG A 178 3.05 4.01 -19.10
N ALA A 179 3.28 4.13 -20.40
CA ALA A 179 2.37 4.83 -21.33
C ALA A 179 0.97 4.18 -21.37
N ASP A 180 0.88 2.88 -21.08
CA ASP A 180 -0.35 2.11 -21.05
C ASP A 180 -1.28 2.51 -19.89
N VAL A 181 -0.72 2.90 -18.74
CA VAL A 181 -1.46 3.46 -17.59
C VAL A 181 -1.73 4.94 -17.82
N GLU A 182 -0.75 5.68 -18.34
CA GLU A 182 -0.93 7.11 -18.64
C GLU A 182 -2.08 7.35 -19.62
N LYS A 183 -2.23 6.52 -20.66
CA LYS A 183 -3.33 6.61 -21.63
C LYS A 183 -4.69 6.44 -20.95
N VAL A 184 -4.79 5.50 -20.01
CA VAL A 184 -5.99 5.23 -19.23
C VAL A 184 -6.35 6.45 -18.36
N LEU A 185 -5.36 7.02 -17.65
CA LEU A 185 -5.52 8.23 -16.85
C LEU A 185 -5.82 9.51 -17.66
N ARG A 186 -5.46 9.55 -18.95
CA ARG A 186 -5.82 10.67 -19.84
C ARG A 186 -7.26 10.57 -20.33
N SER A 187 -7.80 9.35 -20.47
CA SER A 187 -9.16 9.13 -20.95
C SER A 187 -10.20 9.73 -20.00
N THR A 188 -9.93 9.72 -18.69
CA THR A 188 -10.82 10.34 -17.70
C THR A 188 -10.94 11.84 -17.83
N ARG A 189 -9.83 12.52 -18.14
CA ARG A 189 -9.82 13.98 -18.33
C ARG A 189 -10.65 14.42 -19.54
N GLY A 190 -10.85 13.55 -20.53
CA GLY A 190 -11.66 13.83 -21.72
C GLY A 190 -13.14 13.47 -21.59
N SER A 191 -13.51 12.63 -20.62
CA SER A 191 -14.91 12.25 -20.37
C SER A 191 -15.67 13.29 -19.57
N VAL A 192 -14.99 14.05 -18.70
CA VAL A 192 -15.60 15.15 -17.90
C VAL A 192 -16.04 16.33 -18.79
N THR A 193 -15.52 16.44 -20.02
CA THR A 193 -15.85 17.54 -20.96
C THR A 193 -16.93 17.20 -21.99
N LYS A 194 -17.62 16.06 -21.89
CA LYS A 194 -18.58 15.61 -22.94
C LYS A 194 -20.03 15.43 -22.49
N GLN A 195 -20.41 15.88 -21.30
CA GLN A 195 -21.82 16.06 -20.93
C GLN A 195 -22.23 17.53 -21.09
N GLU A 196 -22.13 18.06 -22.31
CA GLU A 196 -22.81 19.31 -22.68
C GLU A 196 -22.97 19.35 -24.21
N VAL A 197 -24.00 18.66 -24.72
CA VAL A 197 -24.69 18.95 -26.00
C VAL A 197 -26.15 18.57 -25.85
#